data_AF-A0A3M2HSS5-F1
#
_entry.id   AF-A0A3M2HSS5-F1
#
_cell.length_a   1.000
_cell.length_b   1.000
_cell.length_c   1.000
_cell.angle_alpha   90.00
_cell.angle_beta   90.00
_cell.angle_gamma   90.00
#
_symmetry.space_group_name_H-M   'P 1'
#
loop_
_entity.id
_entity.type
_entity.pdbx_description
1 polymer ?
#
loop_
_entity_poly.entity_id
_entity_poly.type
_entity_poly.pdbx_seq_one_letter_code
_entity_poly.pdbx_strand_id
1 'polypeptide(L)'
;MRATAGGTLATEQVGQDRLAFIRGDRSKERTDTAPNNPFRQRGSRLGDIANSDPQYIHKQNFGYSQLPESAGFTNTIKSAYTAFRAQSSYQNRPPLVVVGANDGMLHGFNASLGAAGGKELFAYVPNELIKDLYQLTEPTYSHRYYVDGTPRIGDALVGNQWKTVVVGSSGAGGRSIFALDISNPGSMSSGNFLWEFTHPEMGYSLGRPSLVPLYNGKFGVVVTSGYARPSTTTNGYVWILDASNGSVLKRFDLPNSGDLGSPLSVDLDNDRVADRLYVGDTKGNVWRLDINSTTVGNWDAPAALKTGGSIGPLFIAKDSAGIRQPITAPLDAAYTKDRKVILVFGTGSFYQTTDNEIPTSPQVQSFYGVIDSGAQIEGRRTLREQEILKEVSGTELNGRAVSQNAMVEGDNGWYMDLVWKTGRGGPGAKGERVISQAQLGGNRVTFSTLIPSADPCDAGGTSWIMSLDLATGSRLAYSYFDYNGDGKIDESDYIELEDGTKVPVSGVADPNEGAVKGTIGLNDQSTGKRYLCYASSASSTGSEGVTPVCIEVMGDNNDSNRLSWHEVRNNL
;
A
#
# COMPACT_ATOMS: atom_id res chain seq x y z
N MET A 1 -32.01 -5.80 -9.85
CA MET A 1 -30.71 -5.95 -10.55
C MET A 1 -30.93 -5.96 -12.05
N ARG A 2 -29.94 -5.51 -12.83
CA ARG A 2 -30.02 -5.45 -14.31
C ARG A 2 -29.99 -6.84 -14.93
N ALA A 3 -30.69 -7.05 -16.05
CA ALA A 3 -30.69 -8.27 -16.85
C ALA A 3 -29.47 -8.34 -17.77
N THR A 4 -29.06 -7.19 -18.34
CA THR A 4 -27.92 -7.03 -19.24
C THR A 4 -27.21 -5.70 -18.96
N ALA A 5 -26.02 -5.52 -19.54
CA ALA A 5 -25.24 -4.28 -19.41
C ALA A 5 -26.04 -3.02 -19.85
N GLY A 6 -26.95 -3.19 -20.83
CA GLY A 6 -27.79 -2.13 -21.40
C GLY A 6 -28.94 -1.64 -20.51
N GLY A 7 -29.13 -2.18 -19.31
CA GLY A 7 -30.02 -1.61 -18.30
C GLY A 7 -31.46 -2.13 -18.27
N THR A 8 -31.84 -3.11 -19.09
CA THR A 8 -33.14 -3.79 -18.96
C THR A 8 -33.23 -4.43 -17.58
N LEU A 9 -34.34 -4.22 -16.85
CA LEU A 9 -34.54 -4.86 -15.55
C LEU A 9 -34.88 -6.35 -15.73
N ALA A 10 -34.32 -7.19 -14.87
CA ALA A 10 -34.77 -8.58 -14.78
C ALA A 10 -36.13 -8.66 -14.09
N THR A 11 -36.81 -9.80 -14.19
CA THR A 11 -38.01 -10.06 -13.39
C THR A 11 -37.67 -9.99 -11.90
N GLU A 12 -38.66 -9.67 -11.06
CA GLU A 12 -38.47 -9.61 -9.61
C GLU A 12 -37.90 -10.92 -9.05
N GLN A 13 -38.43 -12.06 -9.50
CA GLN A 13 -37.94 -13.38 -9.11
C GLN A 13 -36.45 -13.56 -9.43
N VAL A 14 -36.01 -13.22 -10.64
CA VAL A 14 -34.59 -13.30 -11.01
C VAL A 14 -33.76 -12.33 -10.16
N GLY A 15 -34.29 -11.16 -9.84
CA GLY A 15 -33.66 -10.22 -8.91
C GLY A 15 -33.47 -10.80 -7.50
N GLN A 16 -34.48 -11.46 -6.96
CA GLN A 16 -34.44 -12.11 -5.65
C GLN A 16 -33.48 -13.31 -5.65
N ASP A 17 -33.54 -14.16 -6.68
CA ASP A 17 -32.64 -15.31 -6.84
C ASP A 17 -31.17 -14.84 -6.93
N ARG A 18 -30.90 -13.76 -7.68
CA ARG A 18 -29.55 -13.17 -7.74
C ARG A 18 -29.10 -12.62 -6.40
N LEU A 19 -29.99 -11.97 -5.65
CA LEU A 19 -29.66 -11.45 -4.32
C LEU A 19 -29.33 -12.60 -3.36
N ALA A 20 -30.10 -13.69 -3.40
CA ALA A 20 -29.82 -14.90 -2.65
C ALA A 20 -28.45 -15.49 -3.03
N PHE A 21 -28.13 -15.57 -4.33
CA PHE A 21 -26.82 -16.02 -4.81
C PHE A 21 -25.66 -15.19 -4.25
N ILE A 22 -25.78 -13.85 -4.31
CA ILE A 22 -24.76 -12.93 -3.76
C ILE A 22 -24.62 -13.09 -2.24
N ARG A 23 -25.72 -13.38 -1.53
CA ARG A 23 -25.70 -13.71 -0.09
C ARG A 23 -25.19 -15.13 0.22
N GLY A 24 -24.78 -15.90 -0.80
CA GLY A 24 -24.16 -17.21 -0.64
C GLY A 24 -25.10 -18.41 -0.78
N ASP A 25 -26.35 -18.22 -1.23
CA ASP A 25 -27.22 -19.33 -1.65
C ASP A 25 -26.67 -19.98 -2.92
N ARG A 26 -26.66 -21.31 -2.94
CA ARG A 26 -26.16 -22.14 -4.04
C ARG A 26 -27.28 -22.91 -4.76
N SER A 27 -28.53 -22.78 -4.31
CA SER A 27 -29.68 -23.55 -4.81
C SER A 27 -29.95 -23.38 -6.31
N LYS A 28 -29.55 -22.25 -6.88
CA LYS A 28 -29.71 -21.88 -8.29
C LYS A 28 -28.41 -21.99 -9.11
N GLU A 29 -27.35 -22.57 -8.55
CA GLU A 29 -26.10 -22.82 -9.26
C GLU A 29 -26.25 -24.01 -10.20
N ARG A 30 -25.76 -23.87 -11.43
CA ARG A 30 -25.65 -24.95 -12.40
C ARG A 30 -24.64 -25.97 -11.90
N THR A 31 -25.07 -27.22 -11.79
CA THR A 31 -24.22 -28.36 -11.42
C THR A 31 -24.46 -29.49 -12.41
N ASP A 32 -23.64 -30.54 -12.38
CA ASP A 32 -23.87 -31.75 -13.18
C ASP A 32 -25.25 -32.38 -12.91
N THR A 33 -25.73 -32.28 -11.66
CA THR A 33 -27.05 -32.77 -11.23
C THR A 33 -28.21 -31.80 -11.48
N ALA A 34 -27.91 -30.53 -11.76
CA ALA A 34 -28.88 -29.48 -12.06
C ALA A 34 -28.40 -28.59 -13.23
N PRO A 35 -28.26 -29.15 -14.45
CA PRO A 35 -27.65 -28.44 -15.58
C PRO A 35 -28.48 -27.26 -16.10
N ASN A 36 -29.78 -27.23 -15.78
CA ASN A 36 -30.71 -26.18 -16.20
C ASN A 36 -30.81 -25.02 -15.21
N ASN A 37 -30.08 -25.07 -14.10
CA ASN A 37 -30.04 -23.96 -13.15
C ASN A 37 -29.45 -22.69 -13.82
N PRO A 38 -29.97 -21.50 -13.46
CA PRO A 38 -29.69 -20.28 -14.21
C PRO A 38 -28.31 -19.67 -13.92
N PHE A 39 -27.69 -19.96 -12.77
CA PHE A 39 -26.47 -19.26 -12.35
C PHE A 39 -25.22 -20.12 -12.50
N ARG A 40 -24.06 -19.48 -12.64
CA ARG A 40 -22.78 -20.19 -12.67
C ARG A 40 -22.54 -21.00 -11.40
N GLN A 41 -21.80 -22.10 -11.53
CA GLN A 41 -21.23 -22.79 -10.37
C GLN A 41 -20.09 -21.98 -9.78
N ARG A 42 -20.00 -21.92 -8.46
CA ARG A 42 -18.84 -21.32 -7.76
C ARG A 42 -17.98 -22.39 -7.08
N GLY A 43 -16.67 -22.15 -7.04
CA GLY A 43 -15.74 -22.94 -6.21
C GLY A 43 -15.87 -22.60 -4.72
N SER A 44 -16.05 -21.32 -4.39
CA SER A 44 -16.22 -20.80 -3.02
C SER A 44 -17.37 -19.79 -2.95
N ARG A 45 -17.91 -19.54 -1.74
CA ARG A 45 -18.85 -18.44 -1.50
C ARG A 45 -18.15 -17.09 -1.51
N LEU A 46 -16.97 -17.04 -0.89
CA LEU A 46 -16.10 -15.86 -0.87
C LEU A 46 -15.43 -15.72 -2.24
N GLY A 47 -15.47 -14.51 -2.79
CA GLY A 47 -14.76 -14.15 -4.00
C GLY A 47 -13.23 -14.26 -3.83
N ASP A 48 -12.52 -14.30 -4.94
CA ASP A 48 -11.07 -14.18 -4.91
C ASP A 48 -10.64 -12.81 -4.37
N ILE A 49 -9.54 -12.80 -3.63
CA ILE A 49 -8.91 -11.59 -3.09
C ILE A 49 -7.63 -11.38 -3.91
N ALA A 50 -7.64 -10.43 -4.83
CA ALA A 50 -6.53 -10.20 -5.74
C ALA A 50 -5.56 -9.13 -5.22
N ASN A 51 -6.04 -7.89 -5.02
CA ASN A 51 -5.16 -6.77 -4.64
C ASN A 51 -5.38 -6.26 -3.21
N SER A 52 -6.51 -6.58 -2.59
CA SER A 52 -6.84 -6.11 -1.24
C SER A 52 -6.08 -6.88 -0.16
N ASP A 53 -5.14 -6.22 0.50
CA ASP A 53 -4.42 -6.81 1.64
C ASP A 53 -5.34 -6.85 2.88
N PRO A 54 -5.48 -7.99 3.57
CA PRO A 54 -6.30 -8.08 4.78
C PRO A 54 -5.81 -7.14 5.88
N GLN A 55 -6.73 -6.41 6.53
CA GLN A 55 -6.40 -5.47 7.61
C GLN A 55 -6.91 -5.98 8.96
N TYR A 56 -6.01 -6.07 9.94
CA TYR A 56 -6.33 -6.51 11.30
C TYR A 56 -6.61 -5.33 12.24
N ILE A 57 -7.67 -5.42 13.04
CA ILE A 57 -7.98 -4.49 14.14
C ILE A 57 -8.53 -5.26 15.34
N HIS A 58 -8.21 -4.80 16.55
CA HIS A 58 -8.77 -5.31 17.79
C HIS A 58 -8.92 -4.20 18.82
N LYS A 59 -7.96 -4.01 19.72
CA LYS A 59 -8.02 -3.07 20.86
C LYS A 59 -6.90 -2.03 20.88
N GLN A 60 -6.22 -1.85 19.75
CA GLN A 60 -5.11 -0.91 19.59
C GLN A 60 -5.47 0.45 20.19
N ASN A 61 -4.53 1.09 20.87
CA ASN A 61 -4.67 2.46 21.36
C ASN A 61 -3.99 3.39 20.39
N PHE A 62 -4.75 4.10 19.56
CA PHE A 62 -4.19 5.10 18.64
C PHE A 62 -3.66 6.34 19.37
N GLY A 63 -3.93 6.43 20.68
CA GLY A 63 -3.36 7.46 21.53
C GLY A 63 -4.05 8.82 21.44
N TYR A 64 -5.26 8.85 20.88
CA TYR A 64 -6.01 10.09 20.63
C TYR A 64 -6.47 10.83 21.89
N SER A 65 -6.27 10.27 23.08
CA SER A 65 -6.42 11.02 24.34
C SER A 65 -5.36 12.13 24.48
N GLN A 66 -4.31 12.09 23.66
CA GLN A 66 -3.21 13.05 23.63
C GLN A 66 -3.27 14.01 22.42
N LEU A 67 -4.34 14.00 21.62
CA LEU A 67 -4.49 14.98 20.54
C LEU A 67 -4.43 16.40 21.10
N PRO A 68 -3.77 17.35 20.41
CA PRO A 68 -3.54 18.66 20.99
C PRO A 68 -4.72 19.61 20.76
N GLU A 69 -4.94 20.50 21.74
CA GLU A 69 -5.96 21.55 21.64
C GLU A 69 -5.61 22.59 20.57
N SER A 70 -4.32 22.79 20.27
CA SER A 70 -3.85 23.65 19.16
C SER A 70 -4.33 23.19 17.79
N ALA A 71 -4.58 21.89 17.61
CA ALA A 71 -5.18 21.31 16.41
C ALA A 71 -6.72 21.25 16.46
N GLY A 72 -7.36 21.91 17.44
CA GLY A 72 -8.81 21.97 17.58
C GLY A 72 -9.46 20.81 18.35
N PHE A 73 -8.68 19.89 18.92
CA PHE A 73 -9.21 18.77 19.72
C PHE A 73 -9.37 19.15 21.19
N THR A 74 -10.59 19.47 21.60
CA THR A 74 -10.89 19.92 22.98
C THR A 74 -10.66 18.83 24.02
N ASN A 75 -10.47 19.23 25.28
CA ASN A 75 -10.37 18.29 26.41
C ASN A 75 -11.59 17.36 26.52
N THR A 76 -12.79 17.83 26.19
CA THR A 76 -13.99 16.99 26.15
C THR A 76 -13.86 15.85 25.14
N ILE A 77 -13.37 16.12 23.93
CA ILE A 77 -13.16 15.11 22.88
C ILE A 77 -12.09 14.10 23.31
N LYS A 78 -10.98 14.59 23.87
CA LYS A 78 -9.87 13.74 24.35
C LYS A 78 -10.30 12.80 25.47
N SER A 79 -11.03 13.31 26.47
CA SER A 79 -11.59 12.50 27.56
C SER A 79 -12.62 11.50 27.05
N ALA A 80 -13.43 11.88 26.05
CA ALA A 80 -14.38 10.97 25.42
C ALA A 80 -13.71 9.78 24.71
N TYR A 81 -12.47 9.93 24.21
CA TYR A 81 -11.73 8.81 23.61
C TYR A 81 -11.37 7.75 24.66
N THR A 82 -10.88 8.19 25.81
CA THR A 82 -10.60 7.29 26.94
C THR A 82 -11.86 6.55 27.37
N ALA A 83 -12.99 7.27 27.46
CA ALA A 83 -14.28 6.67 27.78
C ALA A 83 -14.73 5.66 26.72
N PHE A 84 -14.63 5.99 25.43
CA PHE A 84 -14.96 5.10 24.30
C PHE A 84 -14.19 3.79 24.38
N ARG A 85 -12.86 3.85 24.57
CA ARG A 85 -12.04 2.64 24.70
C ARG A 85 -12.38 1.82 25.94
N ALA A 86 -12.85 2.46 27.01
CA ALA A 86 -13.26 1.77 28.24
C ALA A 86 -14.66 1.12 28.14
N GLN A 87 -15.45 1.41 27.10
CA GLN A 87 -16.77 0.81 26.93
C GLN A 87 -16.67 -0.71 26.77
N SER A 88 -17.67 -1.41 27.31
CA SER A 88 -17.78 -2.87 27.19
C SER A 88 -17.86 -3.33 25.74
N SER A 89 -18.50 -2.57 24.85
CA SER A 89 -18.53 -2.84 23.41
C SER A 89 -17.13 -2.86 22.79
N TYR A 90 -16.29 -1.88 23.12
CA TYR A 90 -14.90 -1.82 22.64
C TYR A 90 -14.04 -2.93 23.25
N GLN A 91 -14.19 -3.16 24.56
CA GLN A 91 -13.43 -4.19 25.29
C GLN A 91 -13.86 -5.63 24.95
N ASN A 92 -15.09 -5.85 24.52
CA ASN A 92 -15.58 -7.17 24.12
C ASN A 92 -15.62 -7.35 22.59
N ARG A 93 -15.17 -6.35 21.81
CA ARG A 93 -15.09 -6.46 20.36
C ARG A 93 -14.16 -7.62 19.99
N PRO A 94 -14.61 -8.59 19.17
CA PRO A 94 -13.71 -9.64 18.69
C PRO A 94 -12.59 -9.01 17.85
N PRO A 95 -11.39 -9.61 17.83
CA PRO A 95 -10.39 -9.25 16.82
C PRO A 95 -11.01 -9.45 15.42
N LEU A 96 -10.70 -8.55 14.51
CA LEU A 96 -11.35 -8.44 13.21
C LEU A 96 -10.29 -8.39 12.12
N VAL A 97 -10.50 -9.17 11.06
CA VAL A 97 -9.81 -9.00 9.78
C VAL A 97 -10.82 -8.49 8.76
N VAL A 98 -10.49 -7.40 8.06
CA VAL A 98 -11.35 -6.81 7.03
C VAL A 98 -10.62 -6.81 5.69
N VAL A 99 -11.31 -7.22 4.63
CA VAL A 99 -10.73 -7.39 3.30
C VAL A 99 -11.78 -7.20 2.20
N GLY A 100 -11.39 -6.59 1.08
CA GLY A 100 -12.21 -6.54 -0.13
C GLY A 100 -12.09 -7.83 -0.94
N ALA A 101 -13.21 -8.28 -1.52
CA ALA A 101 -13.23 -9.45 -2.40
C ALA A 101 -14.00 -9.20 -3.72
N ASN A 102 -13.65 -9.99 -4.73
CA ASN A 102 -14.20 -9.90 -6.09
C ASN A 102 -15.58 -10.58 -6.25
N ASP A 103 -16.25 -10.91 -5.16
CA ASP A 103 -17.69 -11.23 -5.11
C ASP A 103 -18.56 -9.98 -4.91
N GLY A 104 -17.96 -8.79 -4.90
CA GLY A 104 -18.68 -7.52 -4.83
C GLY A 104 -18.60 -6.82 -3.49
N MET A 105 -17.90 -7.39 -2.50
CA MET A 105 -18.10 -7.03 -1.11
C MET A 105 -16.80 -6.71 -0.36
N LEU A 106 -16.91 -5.80 0.61
CA LEU A 106 -15.99 -5.72 1.73
C LEU A 106 -16.48 -6.67 2.82
N HIS A 107 -15.62 -7.58 3.28
CA HIS A 107 -15.94 -8.56 4.32
C HIS A 107 -15.20 -8.25 5.62
N GLY A 108 -15.86 -8.51 6.75
CA GLY A 108 -15.24 -8.52 8.07
C GLY A 108 -15.38 -9.88 8.74
N PHE A 109 -14.26 -10.50 9.11
CA PHE A 109 -14.20 -11.81 9.75
C PHE A 109 -13.69 -11.73 11.18
N ASN A 110 -14.25 -12.56 12.06
CA ASN A 110 -13.72 -12.76 13.39
C ASN A 110 -12.34 -13.43 13.30
N ALA A 111 -11.31 -12.76 13.79
CA ALA A 111 -9.93 -13.21 13.79
C ALA A 111 -9.50 -13.86 15.11
N SER A 112 -10.45 -14.32 15.93
CA SER A 112 -10.16 -15.11 17.13
C SER A 112 -9.52 -16.44 16.73
N LEU A 113 -8.57 -16.93 17.52
CA LEU A 113 -7.90 -18.21 17.28
C LEU A 113 -8.73 -19.43 17.74
N GLY A 114 -9.91 -19.21 18.33
CA GLY A 114 -10.81 -20.28 18.79
C GLY A 114 -11.87 -20.66 17.75
N ALA A 115 -12.89 -21.40 18.19
CA ALA A 115 -13.97 -21.90 17.31
C ALA A 115 -14.79 -20.80 16.59
N ALA A 116 -14.72 -19.55 17.05
CA ALA A 116 -15.36 -18.42 16.39
C ALA A 116 -14.50 -17.79 15.28
N GLY A 117 -13.23 -18.21 15.14
CA GLY A 117 -12.31 -17.75 14.11
C GLY A 117 -12.81 -18.05 12.71
N GLY A 118 -12.57 -17.12 11.77
CA GLY A 118 -13.01 -17.21 10.39
C GLY A 118 -14.51 -16.96 10.17
N LYS A 119 -15.31 -16.80 11.24
CA LYS A 119 -16.73 -16.48 11.10
C LYS A 119 -16.90 -15.07 10.52
N GLU A 120 -17.62 -14.98 9.41
CA GLU A 120 -18.03 -13.69 8.84
C GLU A 120 -18.97 -12.95 9.80
N LEU A 121 -18.66 -11.68 10.06
CA LEU A 121 -19.42 -10.79 10.95
C LEU A 121 -20.27 -9.80 10.15
N PHE A 122 -19.76 -9.30 9.03
CA PHE A 122 -20.48 -8.43 8.12
C PHE A 122 -19.93 -8.52 6.69
N ALA A 123 -20.76 -8.13 5.74
CA ALA A 123 -20.38 -7.85 4.36
C ALA A 123 -21.06 -6.56 3.90
N TYR A 124 -20.37 -5.77 3.07
CA TYR A 124 -20.89 -4.52 2.51
C TYR A 124 -20.64 -4.46 1.01
N VAL A 125 -21.68 -4.09 0.25
CA VAL A 125 -21.62 -3.85 -1.19
C VAL A 125 -21.64 -2.34 -1.44
N PRO A 126 -20.61 -1.75 -2.08
CA PRO A 126 -20.62 -0.36 -2.51
C PRO A 126 -21.72 -0.11 -3.56
N ASN A 127 -22.40 1.04 -3.46
CA ASN A 127 -23.49 1.38 -4.36
C ASN A 127 -23.03 1.45 -5.82
N GLU A 128 -21.83 1.96 -6.08
CA GLU A 128 -21.24 2.03 -7.43
C GLU A 128 -21.16 0.66 -8.13
N LEU A 129 -21.04 -0.44 -7.38
CA LEU A 129 -20.87 -1.79 -7.91
C LEU A 129 -22.20 -2.57 -8.06
N ILE A 130 -23.30 -2.10 -7.47
CA ILE A 130 -24.60 -2.80 -7.53
C ILE A 130 -25.07 -3.04 -8.97
N LYS A 131 -24.76 -2.11 -9.87
CA LYS A 131 -25.12 -2.22 -11.30
C LYS A 131 -24.43 -3.38 -12.02
N ASP A 132 -23.30 -3.85 -11.49
CA ASP A 132 -22.44 -4.86 -12.10
C ASP A 132 -22.60 -6.25 -11.47
N LEU A 133 -23.11 -6.36 -10.23
CA LEU A 133 -23.22 -7.63 -9.49
C LEU A 133 -23.99 -8.74 -10.21
N TYR A 134 -24.88 -8.40 -11.16
CA TYR A 134 -25.60 -9.41 -11.93
C TYR A 134 -24.66 -10.33 -12.73
N GLN A 135 -23.48 -9.82 -13.14
CA GLN A 135 -22.48 -10.56 -13.91
C GLN A 135 -21.92 -11.74 -13.12
N LEU A 136 -21.81 -11.62 -11.78
CA LEU A 136 -21.40 -12.72 -10.90
C LEU A 136 -22.31 -13.94 -10.98
N THR A 137 -23.53 -13.79 -11.49
CA THR A 137 -24.48 -14.90 -11.64
C THR A 137 -24.42 -15.54 -13.02
N GLU A 138 -23.76 -14.94 -14.00
CA GLU A 138 -23.80 -15.39 -15.39
C GLU A 138 -22.99 -16.68 -15.61
N PRO A 139 -23.55 -17.72 -16.25
CA PRO A 139 -22.81 -18.95 -16.57
C PRO A 139 -21.53 -18.74 -17.39
N THR A 140 -21.48 -17.66 -18.17
CA THR A 140 -20.33 -17.24 -18.99
C THR A 140 -19.52 -16.13 -18.32
N TYR A 141 -19.60 -16.00 -16.99
CA TYR A 141 -18.85 -15.00 -16.23
C TYR A 141 -17.36 -15.02 -16.61
N SER A 142 -16.88 -13.86 -17.04
CA SER A 142 -15.45 -13.59 -17.18
C SER A 142 -15.01 -12.78 -15.96
N HIS A 143 -13.82 -13.08 -15.45
CA HIS A 143 -13.31 -12.42 -14.25
C HIS A 143 -13.21 -10.91 -14.46
N ARG A 144 -13.65 -10.17 -13.45
CA ARG A 144 -13.43 -8.74 -13.31
C ARG A 144 -13.24 -8.41 -11.84
N TYR A 145 -12.60 -7.28 -11.59
CA TYR A 145 -12.49 -6.75 -10.23
C TYR A 145 -13.83 -6.16 -9.76
N TYR A 146 -14.08 -6.25 -8.44
CA TYR A 146 -15.19 -5.58 -7.77
C TYR A 146 -14.73 -4.73 -6.59
N VAL A 147 -14.65 -5.27 -5.37
CA VAL A 147 -14.06 -4.57 -4.23
C VAL A 147 -12.65 -5.11 -4.06
N ASP A 148 -11.70 -4.37 -4.62
CA ASP A 148 -10.33 -4.88 -4.79
C ASP A 148 -9.28 -4.00 -4.09
N GLY A 149 -9.71 -2.90 -3.46
CA GLY A 149 -8.80 -2.01 -2.74
C GLY A 149 -8.57 -2.43 -1.30
N THR A 150 -7.31 -2.35 -0.86
CA THR A 150 -6.94 -2.54 0.56
C THR A 150 -7.64 -1.48 1.43
N PRO A 151 -8.47 -1.88 2.42
CA PRO A 151 -9.15 -0.93 3.29
C PRO A 151 -8.16 -0.25 4.27
N ARG A 152 -8.60 0.83 4.91
CA ARG A 152 -7.94 1.44 6.06
C ARG A 152 -8.88 1.39 7.26
N ILE A 153 -8.41 0.86 8.38
CA ILE A 153 -9.17 0.80 9.63
C ILE A 153 -8.51 1.70 10.67
N GLY A 154 -9.31 2.42 11.44
CA GLY A 154 -8.82 3.17 12.60
C GLY A 154 -9.95 3.74 13.44
N ASP A 155 -9.62 4.16 14.66
CA ASP A 155 -10.54 5.00 15.42
C ASP A 155 -10.61 6.40 14.78
N ALA A 156 -11.78 7.02 14.78
CA ALA A 156 -11.99 8.36 14.27
C ALA A 156 -13.10 9.09 15.03
N LEU A 157 -13.01 10.42 15.06
CA LEU A 157 -14.09 11.27 15.52
C LEU A 157 -15.08 11.52 14.38
N VAL A 158 -16.29 10.99 14.54
CA VAL A 158 -17.39 11.09 13.57
C VAL A 158 -18.59 11.74 14.25
N GLY A 159 -18.98 12.93 13.82
CA GLY A 159 -20.10 13.66 14.43
C GLY A 159 -19.93 13.89 15.94
N ASN A 160 -18.71 14.23 16.37
CA ASN A 160 -18.31 14.38 17.78
C ASN A 160 -18.39 13.09 18.64
N GLN A 161 -18.51 11.92 18.01
CA GLN A 161 -18.47 10.63 18.68
C GLN A 161 -17.29 9.80 18.18
N TRP A 162 -16.62 9.11 19.10
CA TRP A 162 -15.58 8.18 18.74
C TRP A 162 -16.18 6.89 18.19
N LYS A 163 -15.68 6.46 17.03
CA LYS A 163 -16.06 5.23 16.35
C LYS A 163 -14.81 4.55 15.82
N THR A 164 -14.87 3.24 15.64
CA THR A 164 -13.90 2.53 14.80
C THR A 164 -14.46 2.48 13.39
N VAL A 165 -13.75 3.06 12.45
CA VAL A 165 -14.17 3.26 11.07
C VAL A 165 -13.32 2.41 10.15
N VAL A 166 -13.95 1.79 9.15
CA VAL A 166 -13.26 1.28 7.97
C VAL A 166 -13.55 2.19 6.79
N VAL A 167 -12.51 2.57 6.07
CA VAL A 167 -12.56 3.26 4.79
C VAL A 167 -12.08 2.30 3.71
N GLY A 168 -12.94 1.95 2.76
CA GLY A 168 -12.62 1.08 1.64
C GLY A 168 -12.61 1.83 0.31
N SER A 169 -11.99 1.22 -0.69
CA SER A 169 -12.15 1.62 -2.09
C SER A 169 -12.62 0.42 -2.92
N SER A 170 -13.28 0.69 -4.04
CA SER A 170 -13.56 -0.37 -5.02
C SER A 170 -12.29 -0.87 -5.74
N GLY A 171 -11.12 -0.27 -5.52
CA GLY A 171 -9.90 -0.67 -6.21
C GLY A 171 -10.04 -0.60 -7.74
N ALA A 172 -9.69 -1.68 -8.43
CA ALA A 172 -9.83 -1.81 -9.88
C ALA A 172 -11.28 -2.09 -10.34
N GLY A 173 -12.21 -2.44 -9.44
CA GLY A 173 -13.57 -2.80 -9.83
C GLY A 173 -14.52 -1.63 -10.01
N GLY A 174 -14.19 -0.46 -9.45
CA GLY A 174 -15.02 0.74 -9.51
C GLY A 174 -14.28 2.00 -9.06
N ARG A 175 -14.97 3.14 -9.11
CA ARG A 175 -14.37 4.47 -8.86
C ARG A 175 -15.05 5.15 -7.67
N SER A 176 -14.98 4.48 -6.52
CA SER A 176 -15.61 4.93 -5.28
C SER A 176 -14.73 4.72 -4.07
N ILE A 177 -14.95 5.56 -3.06
CA ILE A 177 -14.42 5.43 -1.70
C ILE A 177 -15.62 5.40 -0.77
N PHE A 178 -15.63 4.54 0.23
CA PHE A 178 -16.75 4.43 1.16
C PHE A 178 -16.26 4.27 2.60
N ALA A 179 -17.10 4.63 3.57
CA ALA A 179 -16.80 4.47 4.97
C ALA A 179 -17.95 3.84 5.76
N LEU A 180 -17.59 2.97 6.71
CA LEU A 180 -18.52 2.27 7.60
C LEU A 180 -18.07 2.41 9.06
N ASP A 181 -19.01 2.55 9.97
CA ASP A 181 -18.81 2.39 11.41
C ASP A 181 -18.82 0.90 11.78
N ILE A 182 -17.64 0.36 12.05
CA ILE A 182 -17.42 -1.04 12.46
C ILE A 182 -17.11 -1.15 13.97
N SER A 183 -17.58 -0.20 14.78
CA SER A 183 -17.39 -0.25 16.24
C SER A 183 -17.98 -1.53 16.84
N ASN A 184 -19.08 -2.04 16.27
CA ASN A 184 -19.80 -3.25 16.71
C ASN A 184 -19.98 -4.22 15.52
N PRO A 185 -18.92 -4.91 15.07
CA PRO A 185 -18.93 -5.65 13.81
C PRO A 185 -19.92 -6.83 13.79
N GLY A 186 -20.28 -7.40 14.95
CA GLY A 186 -21.26 -8.48 15.05
C GLY A 186 -22.74 -8.05 15.00
N SER A 187 -23.03 -6.75 14.84
CA SER A 187 -24.39 -6.20 14.81
C SER A 187 -24.52 -5.06 13.80
N MET A 188 -23.88 -5.23 12.64
CA MET A 188 -23.92 -4.25 11.55
C MET A 188 -25.33 -4.13 10.94
N SER A 189 -25.72 -2.92 10.61
CA SER A 189 -27.01 -2.57 9.99
C SER A 189 -26.83 -1.41 8.99
N SER A 190 -27.91 -0.96 8.34
CA SER A 190 -27.86 0.22 7.47
C SER A 190 -27.44 1.50 8.20
N GLY A 191 -27.63 1.58 9.52
CA GLY A 191 -27.16 2.72 10.32
C GLY A 191 -25.65 2.78 10.51
N ASN A 192 -24.91 1.74 10.10
CA ASN A 192 -23.45 1.70 10.15
C ASN A 192 -22.80 2.24 8.87
N PHE A 193 -23.58 2.47 7.81
CA PHE A 193 -23.09 3.16 6.62
C PHE A 193 -22.90 4.64 6.92
N LEU A 194 -21.71 5.18 6.67
CA LEU A 194 -21.42 6.60 6.88
C LEU A 194 -21.62 7.39 5.60
N TRP A 195 -20.92 7.01 4.53
CA TRP A 195 -20.96 7.70 3.24
C TRP A 195 -20.24 6.90 2.16
N GLU A 196 -20.52 7.27 0.90
CA GLU A 196 -19.80 6.83 -0.30
C GLU A 196 -19.51 8.07 -1.15
N PHE A 197 -18.26 8.23 -1.58
CA PHE A 197 -17.75 9.35 -2.35
C PHE A 197 -17.39 8.87 -3.76
N THR A 198 -17.91 9.57 -4.75
CA THR A 198 -17.57 9.44 -6.17
C THR A 198 -17.37 10.83 -6.76
N HIS A 199 -16.58 10.95 -7.81
CA HIS A 199 -16.35 12.22 -8.49
C HIS A 199 -16.07 12.00 -9.99
N PRO A 200 -16.50 12.90 -10.90
CA PRO A 200 -16.24 12.74 -12.34
C PRO A 200 -14.74 12.65 -12.71
N GLU A 201 -13.89 13.31 -11.92
CA GLU A 201 -12.42 13.29 -12.07
C GLU A 201 -11.73 12.11 -11.34
N MET A 202 -12.49 11.22 -10.71
CA MET A 202 -11.94 10.05 -10.01
C MET A 202 -11.81 8.87 -10.98
N GLY A 203 -10.62 8.28 -10.98
CA GLY A 203 -10.31 6.99 -11.60
C GLY A 203 -10.31 5.85 -10.57
N TYR A 204 -9.64 4.76 -10.90
CA TYR A 204 -9.50 3.61 -10.01
C TYR A 204 -8.58 3.95 -8.85
N SER A 205 -9.08 3.76 -7.62
CA SER A 205 -8.32 3.99 -6.39
C SER A 205 -7.61 2.70 -5.98
N LEU A 206 -6.53 2.38 -6.70
CA LEU A 206 -5.70 1.19 -6.45
C LEU A 206 -4.89 1.30 -5.15
N GLY A 207 -4.64 2.53 -4.70
CA GLY A 207 -3.96 2.83 -3.45
C GLY A 207 -4.88 2.77 -2.23
N ARG A 208 -4.29 2.56 -1.05
CA ARG A 208 -5.01 2.61 0.23
C ARG A 208 -5.30 4.07 0.64
N PRO A 209 -6.56 4.43 0.96
CA PRO A 209 -6.89 5.73 1.53
C PRO A 209 -6.18 5.99 2.87
N SER A 210 -5.91 7.26 3.21
CA SER A 210 -5.47 7.62 4.56
C SER A 210 -6.66 8.04 5.43
N LEU A 211 -6.63 7.69 6.72
CA LEU A 211 -7.56 8.17 7.75
C LEU A 211 -6.73 8.80 8.87
N VAL A 212 -6.84 10.12 9.04
CA VAL A 212 -5.94 10.91 9.90
C VAL A 212 -6.66 12.01 10.68
N PRO A 213 -6.21 12.36 11.90
CA PRO A 213 -6.58 13.61 12.55
C PRO A 213 -6.04 14.82 11.77
N LEU A 214 -6.80 15.91 11.72
CA LEU A 214 -6.47 17.15 11.01
C LEU A 214 -6.41 18.33 11.97
N TYR A 215 -5.66 19.37 11.61
CA TYR A 215 -5.46 20.58 12.42
C TYR A 215 -6.72 21.44 12.67
N ASN A 216 -7.87 21.07 12.11
CA ASN A 216 -9.14 21.76 12.28
C ASN A 216 -10.11 21.05 13.25
N GLY A 217 -9.59 20.15 14.09
CA GLY A 217 -10.36 19.39 15.09
C GLY A 217 -11.21 18.26 14.51
N LYS A 218 -10.99 17.89 13.24
CA LYS A 218 -11.72 16.83 12.54
C LYS A 218 -10.83 15.66 12.20
N PHE A 219 -11.45 14.55 11.84
CA PHE A 219 -10.78 13.45 11.13
C PHE A 219 -11.04 13.59 9.63
N GLY A 220 -9.99 13.35 8.85
CA GLY A 220 -9.99 13.41 7.40
C GLY A 220 -9.74 12.07 6.76
N VAL A 221 -10.36 11.84 5.61
CA VAL A 221 -9.98 10.79 4.68
C VAL A 221 -9.28 11.41 3.48
N VAL A 222 -8.01 11.06 3.25
CA VAL A 222 -7.23 11.57 2.12
C VAL A 222 -7.27 10.57 0.98
N VAL A 223 -7.69 11.02 -0.20
CA VAL A 223 -7.84 10.22 -1.42
C VAL A 223 -7.33 10.99 -2.62
N THR A 224 -6.88 10.28 -3.66
CA THR A 224 -6.38 10.88 -4.89
C THR A 224 -7.33 10.62 -6.05
N SER A 225 -7.11 11.30 -7.18
CA SER A 225 -7.83 11.04 -8.42
C SER A 225 -7.56 9.66 -9.03
N GLY A 226 -6.60 8.91 -8.50
CA GLY A 226 -6.35 7.52 -8.91
C GLY A 226 -5.90 7.37 -10.36
N TYR A 227 -6.14 6.19 -10.91
CA TYR A 227 -5.65 5.71 -12.20
C TYR A 227 -6.73 5.58 -13.28
N ALA A 228 -6.35 5.69 -14.55
CA ALA A 228 -7.23 5.55 -15.71
C ALA A 228 -8.51 6.40 -15.56
N ARG A 229 -8.30 7.68 -15.30
CA ARG A 229 -9.36 8.66 -15.06
C ARG A 229 -10.20 8.82 -16.35
N PRO A 230 -11.53 8.95 -16.25
CA PRO A 230 -12.39 9.08 -17.42
C PRO A 230 -12.36 10.46 -18.08
N SER A 231 -11.71 11.44 -17.45
CA SER A 231 -11.68 12.82 -17.92
C SER A 231 -10.47 13.10 -18.81
N THR A 232 -10.58 14.16 -19.61
CA THR A 232 -9.47 14.67 -20.45
C THR A 232 -8.62 15.72 -19.71
N THR A 233 -8.89 15.98 -18.42
CA THR A 233 -8.13 16.99 -17.67
C THR A 233 -6.71 16.50 -17.41
N THR A 234 -5.75 17.39 -17.63
CA THR A 234 -4.33 17.09 -17.41
C THR A 234 -3.94 17.15 -15.94
N ASN A 235 -4.84 17.62 -15.06
CA ASN A 235 -4.57 17.83 -13.65
C ASN A 235 -5.07 16.65 -12.84
N GLY A 236 -4.25 16.15 -11.91
CA GLY A 236 -4.68 15.23 -10.87
C GLY A 236 -5.19 15.98 -9.65
N TYR A 237 -5.89 15.26 -8.78
CA TYR A 237 -6.52 15.85 -7.60
C TYR A 237 -6.20 15.06 -6.34
N VAL A 238 -5.99 15.77 -5.23
CA VAL A 238 -5.99 15.21 -3.89
C VAL A 238 -7.17 15.80 -3.14
N TRP A 239 -8.08 14.95 -2.66
CA TRP A 239 -9.20 15.36 -1.82
C TRP A 239 -8.97 14.97 -0.37
N ILE A 240 -9.30 15.88 0.53
CA ILE A 240 -9.46 15.61 1.96
C ILE A 240 -10.96 15.65 2.25
N LEU A 241 -11.52 14.50 2.57
CA LEU A 241 -12.93 14.32 2.90
C LEU A 241 -13.13 14.37 4.41
N ASP A 242 -14.24 14.91 4.89
CA ASP A 242 -14.63 14.82 6.30
C ASP A 242 -15.01 13.36 6.62
N ALA A 243 -14.33 12.73 7.58
CA ALA A 243 -14.59 11.33 7.94
C ALA A 243 -16.03 11.08 8.41
N SER A 244 -16.75 12.12 8.83
CA SER A 244 -18.12 11.99 9.33
C SER A 244 -19.16 11.81 8.22
N ASN A 245 -18.96 12.44 7.06
CA ASN A 245 -20.01 12.55 6.04
C ASN A 245 -19.50 12.51 4.58
N GLY A 246 -18.20 12.38 4.36
CA GLY A 246 -17.61 12.28 3.02
C GLY A 246 -17.58 13.60 2.25
N SER A 247 -17.98 14.73 2.84
CA SER A 247 -17.91 16.04 2.18
C SER A 247 -16.47 16.48 1.98
N VAL A 248 -16.18 17.14 0.86
CA VAL A 248 -14.83 17.64 0.54
C VAL A 248 -14.52 18.84 1.44
N LEU A 249 -13.53 18.69 2.33
CA LEU A 249 -12.97 19.78 3.12
C LEU A 249 -12.01 20.62 2.26
N LYS A 250 -11.13 19.95 1.51
CA LYS A 250 -10.14 20.58 0.64
C LYS A 250 -9.93 19.72 -0.61
N ARG A 251 -9.71 20.39 -1.73
CA ARG A 251 -9.17 19.81 -2.97
C ARG A 251 -7.88 20.53 -3.32
N PHE A 252 -6.83 19.78 -3.63
CA PHE A 252 -5.62 20.29 -4.27
C PHE A 252 -5.64 19.92 -5.73
N ASP A 253 -5.36 20.91 -6.58
CA ASP A 253 -5.23 20.73 -8.02
C ASP A 253 -3.74 20.60 -8.35
N LEU A 254 -3.33 19.49 -8.96
CA LEU A 254 -1.94 19.18 -9.30
C LEU A 254 -1.76 19.29 -10.83
N PRO A 255 -1.31 20.44 -11.35
CA PRO A 255 -1.32 20.70 -12.78
C PRO A 255 -0.38 19.79 -13.55
N ASN A 256 -0.85 19.30 -14.70
CA ASN A 256 -0.07 18.45 -15.61
C ASN A 256 0.47 17.16 -14.96
N SER A 257 -0.14 16.68 -13.87
CA SER A 257 0.25 15.42 -13.23
C SER A 257 -0.01 14.21 -14.14
N GLY A 258 0.54 13.08 -13.75
CA GLY A 258 0.06 11.77 -14.19
C GLY A 258 -1.19 11.35 -13.44
N ASP A 259 -1.51 10.08 -13.55
CA ASP A 259 -2.40 9.40 -12.60
C ASP A 259 -1.71 9.34 -11.23
N LEU A 260 -2.49 9.50 -10.16
CA LEU A 260 -1.97 9.68 -8.80
C LEU A 260 -2.03 8.38 -8.03
N GLY A 261 -0.90 8.02 -7.41
CA GLY A 261 -0.80 6.88 -6.51
C GLY A 261 -1.42 7.12 -5.13
N SER A 262 -1.05 6.26 -4.17
CA SER A 262 -1.50 6.36 -2.78
C SER A 262 -0.99 7.66 -2.13
N PRO A 263 -1.83 8.34 -1.33
CA PRO A 263 -1.36 9.47 -0.52
C PRO A 263 -0.60 8.97 0.71
N LEU A 264 0.55 9.60 0.98
CA LEU A 264 1.30 9.46 2.22
C LEU A 264 0.99 10.65 3.12
N SER A 265 0.55 10.40 4.35
CA SER A 265 0.38 11.42 5.39
C SER A 265 1.52 11.34 6.40
N VAL A 266 2.03 12.50 6.81
CA VAL A 266 3.18 12.63 7.70
C VAL A 266 2.83 13.57 8.85
N ASP A 267 3.13 13.11 10.06
CA ASP A 267 3.11 13.85 11.32
C ASP A 267 4.55 14.33 11.61
N LEU A 268 4.72 15.66 11.70
CA LEU A 268 6.00 16.35 11.79
C LEU A 268 6.49 16.57 13.22
N ASP A 269 5.58 16.60 14.19
CA ASP A 269 5.88 16.97 15.57
C ASP A 269 5.43 15.92 16.62
N ASN A 270 4.98 14.76 16.14
CA ASN A 270 4.58 13.59 16.92
C ASN A 270 3.34 13.83 17.81
N ASP A 271 2.46 14.74 17.37
CA ASP A 271 1.21 15.06 18.04
C ASP A 271 0.01 14.18 17.60
N ARG A 272 0.20 13.31 16.59
CA ARG A 272 -0.77 12.43 15.90
C ARG A 272 -1.66 13.11 14.88
N VAL A 273 -1.42 14.37 14.59
CA VAL A 273 -2.14 15.14 13.59
C VAL A 273 -1.32 15.13 12.31
N ALA A 274 -1.99 14.98 11.17
CA ALA A 274 -1.29 15.03 9.89
C ALA A 274 -0.92 16.50 9.57
N ASP A 275 0.37 16.74 9.32
CA ASP A 275 0.91 18.05 8.95
C ASP A 275 1.13 18.18 7.45
N ARG A 276 1.46 17.07 6.80
CA ARG A 276 1.93 17.07 5.42
C ARG A 276 1.43 15.85 4.67
N LEU A 277 1.18 16.03 3.38
CA LEU A 277 0.84 14.98 2.43
C LEU A 277 1.88 14.93 1.31
N TYR A 278 2.22 13.72 0.90
CA TYR A 278 3.00 13.45 -0.30
C TYR A 278 2.26 12.50 -1.24
N VAL A 279 2.40 12.71 -2.54
CA VAL A 279 1.79 11.85 -3.56
C VAL A 279 2.74 11.70 -4.74
N GLY A 280 2.96 10.46 -5.20
CA GLY A 280 3.66 10.16 -6.44
C GLY A 280 2.70 10.06 -7.62
N ASP A 281 3.18 10.30 -8.84
CA ASP A 281 2.38 10.14 -10.05
C ASP A 281 3.08 9.40 -11.20
N THR A 282 2.28 8.97 -12.18
CA THR A 282 2.78 8.21 -13.35
C THR A 282 3.60 9.03 -14.33
N LYS A 283 3.77 10.35 -14.11
CA LYS A 283 4.74 11.20 -14.83
C LYS A 283 6.01 11.42 -14.02
N GLY A 284 6.21 10.71 -12.91
CA GLY A 284 7.39 10.76 -12.07
C GLY A 284 7.45 11.96 -11.13
N ASN A 285 6.35 12.69 -10.96
CA ASN A 285 6.34 13.79 -10.01
C ASN A 285 6.11 13.27 -8.59
N VAL A 286 6.82 13.84 -7.63
CA VAL A 286 6.49 13.77 -6.20
C VAL A 286 5.94 15.12 -5.78
N TRP A 287 4.71 15.13 -5.30
CA TRP A 287 4.00 16.32 -4.86
C TRP A 287 4.07 16.44 -3.34
N ARG A 288 4.17 17.68 -2.84
CA ARG A 288 4.12 18.00 -1.41
C ARG A 288 3.02 19.00 -1.13
N LEU A 289 2.20 18.73 -0.11
CA LEU A 289 1.09 19.58 0.33
C LEU A 289 1.12 19.71 1.86
N ASP A 290 1.04 20.93 2.39
CA ASP A 290 1.04 21.18 3.83
C ASP A 290 -0.41 21.44 4.33
N ILE A 291 -0.77 20.80 5.45
CA ILE A 291 -2.12 20.80 6.05
C ILE A 291 -2.09 21.14 7.56
N ASN A 292 -1.01 21.77 8.02
CA ASN A 292 -0.72 22.10 9.42
C ASN A 292 -1.36 23.43 9.91
N SER A 293 -2.62 23.67 9.56
CA SER A 293 -3.35 24.88 9.98
C SER A 293 -4.79 24.58 10.41
N THR A 294 -5.30 25.30 11.41
CA THR A 294 -6.72 25.23 11.81
C THR A 294 -7.65 25.77 10.73
N THR A 295 -7.13 26.61 9.83
CA THR A 295 -7.89 27.19 8.71
C THR A 295 -7.60 26.42 7.43
N VAL A 296 -8.59 25.67 6.94
CA VAL A 296 -8.50 24.85 5.72
C VAL A 296 -8.07 25.65 4.48
N GLY A 297 -8.43 26.94 4.42
CA GLY A 297 -8.00 27.85 3.36
C GLY A 297 -6.48 28.01 3.26
N ASN A 298 -5.76 27.86 4.38
CA ASN A 298 -4.31 27.99 4.46
C ASN A 298 -3.55 26.70 4.12
N TRP A 299 -4.26 25.58 3.92
CA TRP A 299 -3.64 24.35 3.43
C TRP A 299 -3.24 24.53 1.98
N ASP A 300 -1.96 24.38 1.69
CA ASP A 300 -1.38 24.64 0.37
C ASP A 300 0.00 23.97 0.24
N ALA A 301 0.57 23.97 -0.97
CA ALA A 301 1.98 23.66 -1.16
C ALA A 301 2.86 24.83 -0.68
N PRO A 302 4.12 24.55 -0.27
CA PRO A 302 5.11 25.58 0.03
C PRO A 302 5.24 26.62 -1.08
N ALA A 303 5.44 27.89 -0.72
CA ALA A 303 5.57 28.97 -1.70
C ALA A 303 6.70 28.73 -2.71
N ALA A 304 7.81 28.09 -2.28
CA ALA A 304 8.93 27.74 -3.15
C ALA A 304 8.61 26.63 -4.17
N LEU A 305 7.51 25.90 -3.98
CA LEU A 305 6.99 24.93 -4.94
C LEU A 305 5.88 25.51 -5.81
N LYS A 306 5.59 26.82 -5.71
CA LYS A 306 4.50 27.45 -6.47
C LYS A 306 5.04 28.42 -7.51
N THR A 307 4.49 28.35 -8.71
CA THR A 307 4.74 29.32 -9.79
C THR A 307 3.41 29.87 -10.29
N GLY A 308 3.22 31.19 -10.25
CA GLY A 308 1.96 31.82 -10.67
C GLY A 308 0.73 31.35 -9.86
N GLY A 309 0.93 30.90 -8.62
CA GLY A 309 -0.13 30.32 -7.78
C GLY A 309 -0.41 28.83 -8.03
N SER A 310 0.15 28.25 -9.10
CA SER A 310 0.04 26.82 -9.40
C SER A 310 1.06 26.00 -8.61
N ILE A 311 0.62 24.87 -8.06
CA ILE A 311 1.48 23.91 -7.35
C ILE A 311 2.40 23.21 -8.36
N GLY A 312 3.68 23.14 -8.02
CA GLY A 312 4.71 22.37 -8.71
C GLY A 312 5.21 21.19 -7.85
N PRO A 313 5.93 20.25 -8.45
CA PRO A 313 6.42 19.06 -7.75
C PRO A 313 7.65 19.37 -6.89
N LEU A 314 7.79 18.66 -5.77
CA LEU A 314 8.99 18.63 -4.94
C LEU A 314 10.15 17.97 -5.71
N PHE A 315 9.88 16.88 -6.41
CA PHE A 315 10.87 16.13 -7.18
C PHE A 315 10.27 15.58 -8.46
N ILE A 316 11.11 15.41 -9.49
CA ILE A 316 10.73 14.79 -10.76
C ILE A 316 11.71 13.65 -11.06
N ALA A 317 11.25 12.42 -10.90
CA ALA A 317 11.99 11.21 -11.22
C ALA A 317 12.20 11.08 -12.73
N LYS A 318 13.47 10.94 -13.12
CA LYS A 318 13.90 10.79 -14.50
C LYS A 318 15.09 9.85 -14.53
N ASP A 319 15.17 9.03 -15.57
CA ASP A 319 16.33 8.19 -15.85
C ASP A 319 17.58 9.03 -16.25
N SER A 320 18.70 8.36 -16.52
CA SER A 320 19.95 9.01 -16.92
C SER A 320 19.88 9.71 -18.28
N ALA A 321 18.89 9.36 -19.13
CA ALA A 321 18.60 10.01 -20.40
C ALA A 321 17.63 11.21 -20.24
N GLY A 322 17.19 11.51 -19.02
CA GLY A 322 16.27 12.61 -18.73
C GLY A 322 14.80 12.29 -19.02
N ILE A 323 14.46 11.02 -19.29
CA ILE A 323 13.09 10.57 -19.52
C ILE A 323 12.41 10.30 -18.18
N ARG A 324 11.16 10.76 -18.03
CA ARG A 324 10.38 10.61 -16.80
C ARG A 324 10.17 9.13 -16.48
N GLN A 325 10.24 8.79 -15.20
CA GLN A 325 10.00 7.44 -14.70
C GLN A 325 8.69 7.44 -13.90
N PRO A 326 7.71 6.57 -14.19
CA PRO A 326 6.43 6.54 -13.47
C PRO A 326 6.63 6.14 -12.00
N ILE A 327 5.84 6.72 -11.09
CA ILE A 327 5.80 6.32 -9.68
C ILE A 327 4.42 5.71 -9.38
N THR A 328 4.34 4.39 -9.28
CA THR A 328 3.12 3.68 -8.86
C THR A 328 3.23 3.08 -7.46
N ALA A 329 4.46 2.79 -7.01
CA ALA A 329 4.71 2.34 -5.65
C ALA A 329 4.28 3.42 -4.63
N PRO A 330 3.55 3.04 -3.55
CA PRO A 330 3.29 3.98 -2.46
C PRO A 330 4.60 4.48 -1.85
N LEU A 331 4.66 5.79 -1.57
CA LEU A 331 5.79 6.42 -0.89
C LEU A 331 5.80 6.00 0.59
N ASP A 332 6.98 6.03 1.21
CA ASP A 332 7.11 6.07 2.67
C ASP A 332 8.10 7.17 3.11
N ALA A 333 8.09 7.53 4.39
CA ALA A 333 8.90 8.60 4.93
C ALA A 333 9.52 8.26 6.29
N ALA A 334 10.68 8.86 6.55
CA ALA A 334 11.31 8.85 7.86
C ALA A 334 11.99 10.19 8.16
N TYR A 335 12.58 10.28 9.35
CA TYR A 335 13.48 11.37 9.71
C TYR A 335 14.93 10.97 9.46
N THR A 336 15.68 11.88 8.86
CA THR A 336 17.13 11.86 8.94
C THR A 336 17.59 12.17 10.37
N LYS A 337 18.87 11.92 10.66
CA LYS A 337 19.48 12.29 11.95
C LYS A 337 19.30 13.78 12.30
N ASP A 338 19.21 14.64 11.28
CA ASP A 338 19.04 16.09 11.41
C ASP A 338 17.56 16.52 11.43
N ARG A 339 16.63 15.56 11.63
CA ARG A 339 15.17 15.76 11.66
C ARG A 339 14.58 16.35 10.37
N LYS A 340 15.20 16.11 9.22
CA LYS A 340 14.59 16.36 7.92
C LYS A 340 13.79 15.15 7.49
N VAL A 341 12.71 15.35 6.73
CA VAL A 341 11.94 14.24 6.15
C VAL A 341 12.71 13.68 4.96
N ILE A 342 13.00 12.38 4.97
CA ILE A 342 13.46 11.62 3.81
C ILE A 342 12.29 10.79 3.28
N LEU A 343 11.98 10.96 1.99
CA LEU A 343 10.98 10.21 1.25
C LEU A 343 11.67 9.08 0.50
N VAL A 344 11.19 7.85 0.68
CA VAL A 344 11.64 6.70 -0.11
C VAL A 344 10.54 6.22 -1.04
N PHE A 345 10.91 5.91 -2.27
CA PHE A 345 10.00 5.39 -3.28
C PHE A 345 10.77 4.78 -4.44
N GLY A 346 10.14 3.80 -5.09
CA GLY A 346 10.66 3.23 -6.32
C GLY A 346 9.84 3.66 -7.53
N THR A 347 10.47 3.60 -8.71
CA THR A 347 9.80 3.88 -9.98
C THR A 347 9.47 2.59 -10.73
N GLY A 348 8.46 2.67 -11.58
CA GLY A 348 7.87 1.54 -12.26
C GLY A 348 6.37 1.70 -12.45
N SER A 349 5.81 0.84 -13.31
CA SER A 349 4.37 0.61 -13.44
C SER A 349 4.13 -0.89 -13.59
N PHE A 350 3.03 -1.38 -13.03
CA PHE A 350 2.54 -2.74 -13.25
C PHE A 350 1.01 -2.85 -13.06
N TYR A 351 0.29 -1.81 -13.46
CA TYR A 351 -1.18 -1.76 -13.35
C TYR A 351 -1.88 -1.83 -14.72
N GLN A 352 -1.12 -1.68 -15.82
CA GLN A 352 -1.64 -1.79 -17.18
C GLN A 352 -1.42 -3.20 -17.72
N THR A 353 -2.28 -3.62 -18.64
CA THR A 353 -2.23 -4.97 -19.23
C THR A 353 -0.97 -5.24 -20.05
N THR A 354 -0.24 -4.20 -20.47
CA THR A 354 1.01 -4.32 -21.24
C THR A 354 2.27 -4.19 -20.38
N ASP A 355 2.13 -3.95 -19.07
CA ASP A 355 3.29 -3.75 -18.19
C ASP A 355 4.10 -5.05 -17.97
N ASN A 356 3.52 -6.21 -18.28
CA ASN A 356 4.18 -7.52 -18.29
C ASN A 356 5.11 -7.74 -19.49
N GLU A 357 4.99 -6.93 -20.53
CA GLU A 357 5.88 -6.98 -21.70
C GLU A 357 7.14 -6.13 -21.44
N ILE A 358 8.31 -6.73 -21.62
CA ILE A 358 9.60 -6.04 -21.50
C ILE A 358 10.15 -5.78 -22.91
N PRO A 359 10.32 -4.50 -23.31
CA PRO A 359 10.89 -4.18 -24.61
C PRO A 359 12.39 -4.54 -24.65
N THR A 360 12.95 -4.69 -25.85
CA THR A 360 14.37 -5.06 -26.06
C THR A 360 15.36 -4.09 -25.41
N SER A 361 14.98 -2.83 -25.23
CA SER A 361 15.77 -1.82 -24.51
C SER A 361 14.88 -1.16 -23.46
N PRO A 362 14.70 -1.81 -22.30
CA PRO A 362 13.82 -1.30 -21.27
C PRO A 362 14.39 -0.06 -20.61
N GLN A 363 13.51 0.87 -20.28
CA GLN A 363 13.88 2.02 -19.46
C GLN A 363 14.39 1.54 -18.09
N VAL A 364 15.56 2.01 -17.68
CA VAL A 364 16.08 1.76 -16.34
C VAL A 364 15.20 2.50 -15.34
N GLN A 365 14.61 1.76 -14.40
CA GLN A 365 13.91 2.32 -13.24
C GLN A 365 14.89 2.52 -12.08
N SER A 366 14.46 3.25 -11.05
CA SER A 366 15.33 3.57 -9.92
C SER A 366 14.56 3.52 -8.60
N PHE A 367 15.28 3.29 -7.52
CA PHE A 367 14.81 3.52 -6.16
C PHE A 367 15.45 4.81 -5.62
N TYR A 368 14.66 5.67 -5.00
CA TYR A 368 15.07 6.99 -4.55
C TYR A 368 14.88 7.14 -3.05
N GLY A 369 15.80 7.86 -2.42
CA GLY A 369 15.65 8.46 -1.09
C GLY A 369 15.86 9.97 -1.19
N VAL A 370 14.80 10.77 -1.08
CA VAL A 370 14.84 12.22 -1.35
C VAL A 370 14.56 13.00 -0.06
N ILE A 371 15.45 13.91 0.31
CA ILE A 371 15.31 14.72 1.53
C ILE A 371 14.52 15.99 1.20
N ASP A 372 13.33 16.13 1.78
CA ASP A 372 12.49 17.31 1.60
C ASP A 372 13.15 18.55 2.22
N SER A 373 13.49 19.51 1.37
CA SER A 373 14.13 20.77 1.72
C SER A 373 13.18 21.97 1.82
N GLY A 374 11.89 21.81 1.47
CA GLY A 374 11.00 22.98 1.30
C GLY A 374 10.90 23.53 -0.11
N ALA A 375 11.83 23.16 -0.99
CA ALA A 375 11.93 23.68 -2.35
C ALA A 375 12.15 22.54 -3.34
N GLN A 376 11.98 22.84 -4.63
CA GLN A 376 12.13 21.85 -5.68
C GLN A 376 13.56 21.31 -5.71
N ILE A 377 13.70 19.99 -5.77
CA ILE A 377 14.98 19.30 -5.83
C ILE A 377 15.36 19.09 -7.29
N GLU A 378 16.58 19.50 -7.65
CA GLU A 378 17.04 19.60 -9.04
C GLU A 378 17.49 18.26 -9.63
N GLY A 379 16.59 17.26 -9.59
CA GLY A 379 16.79 15.94 -10.21
C GLY A 379 17.95 15.14 -9.61
N ARG A 380 18.36 14.09 -10.33
CA ARG A 380 19.38 13.12 -9.87
C ARG A 380 20.77 13.71 -9.62
N ARG A 381 21.12 14.86 -10.20
CA ARG A 381 22.45 15.48 -10.04
C ARG A 381 22.75 15.97 -8.62
N THR A 382 21.71 16.20 -7.82
CA THR A 382 21.84 16.59 -6.41
C THR A 382 21.67 15.40 -5.47
N LEU A 383 21.65 14.17 -5.99
CA LEU A 383 21.47 12.95 -5.22
C LEU A 383 22.74 12.10 -5.32
N ARG A 384 23.07 11.40 -4.24
CA ARG A 384 24.16 10.43 -4.21
C ARG A 384 23.77 9.16 -4.95
N GLU A 385 24.52 8.79 -5.98
CA GLU A 385 24.33 7.52 -6.67
C GLU A 385 24.82 6.34 -5.83
N GLN A 386 24.03 5.27 -5.81
CA GLN A 386 24.40 3.93 -5.37
C GLN A 386 24.28 2.97 -6.55
N GLU A 387 25.14 1.96 -6.59
CA GLU A 387 25.27 1.03 -7.72
C GLU A 387 25.14 -0.42 -7.27
N ILE A 388 24.46 -1.23 -8.07
CA ILE A 388 24.56 -2.68 -8.00
C ILE A 388 25.94 -3.07 -8.54
N LEU A 389 26.78 -3.62 -7.66
CA LEU A 389 28.17 -3.97 -7.98
C LEU A 389 28.28 -5.36 -8.60
N LYS A 390 27.52 -6.33 -8.07
CA LYS A 390 27.60 -7.73 -8.47
C LYS A 390 26.34 -8.49 -8.06
N GLU A 391 25.93 -9.44 -8.90
CA GLU A 391 24.95 -10.48 -8.57
C GLU A 391 25.66 -11.84 -8.59
N VAL A 392 25.32 -12.72 -7.64
CA VAL A 392 25.86 -14.08 -7.54
C VAL A 392 24.72 -15.08 -7.36
N SER A 393 24.90 -16.28 -7.88
CA SER A 393 24.02 -17.40 -7.56
C SER A 393 24.52 -18.14 -6.32
N GLY A 394 23.66 -18.26 -5.32
CA GLY A 394 23.92 -19.07 -4.12
C GLY A 394 23.29 -20.45 -4.24
N THR A 395 23.38 -21.21 -3.15
CA THR A 395 22.79 -22.55 -3.00
C THR A 395 21.28 -22.50 -2.85
N GLU A 396 20.77 -21.57 -2.05
CA GLU A 396 19.34 -21.36 -1.80
C GLU A 396 18.86 -20.06 -2.41
N LEU A 397 19.54 -18.94 -2.10
CA LEU A 397 19.19 -17.61 -2.60
C LEU A 397 20.29 -17.08 -3.53
N ASN A 398 19.90 -16.33 -4.56
CA ASN A 398 20.81 -15.46 -5.28
C ASN A 398 21.11 -14.22 -4.43
N GLY A 399 22.36 -13.74 -4.46
CA GLY A 399 22.81 -12.58 -3.70
C GLY A 399 23.15 -11.38 -4.57
N ARG A 400 22.93 -10.16 -4.07
CA ARG A 400 23.26 -8.90 -4.74
C ARG A 400 24.04 -7.98 -3.81
N ALA A 401 25.17 -7.45 -4.29
CA ALA A 401 26.01 -6.49 -3.58
C ALA A 401 25.79 -5.06 -4.11
N VAL A 402 25.63 -4.09 -3.19
CA VAL A 402 25.48 -2.66 -3.51
C VAL A 402 26.68 -1.86 -3.00
N SER A 403 26.95 -0.70 -3.63
CA SER A 403 28.01 0.23 -3.23
C SER A 403 27.83 0.79 -1.82
N GLN A 404 28.93 1.37 -1.31
CA GLN A 404 28.96 2.07 -0.02
C GLN A 404 29.37 3.53 -0.19
N ASN A 405 28.76 4.21 -1.16
CA ASN A 405 29.08 5.61 -1.44
C ASN A 405 28.54 6.48 -0.30
N ALA A 406 29.41 7.25 0.35
CA ALA A 406 29.01 8.13 1.44
C ALA A 406 28.24 9.36 0.92
N MET A 407 27.27 9.83 1.71
CA MET A 407 26.64 11.12 1.52
C MET A 407 27.65 12.26 1.76
N VAL A 408 27.63 13.30 0.94
CA VAL A 408 28.45 14.49 1.12
C VAL A 408 27.58 15.73 1.34
N GLU A 409 28.19 16.82 1.81
CA GLU A 409 27.49 18.09 1.99
C GLU A 409 26.87 18.56 0.66
N GLY A 410 25.59 18.93 0.70
CA GLY A 410 24.82 19.36 -0.46
C GLY A 410 24.02 18.24 -1.15
N ASP A 411 24.24 16.96 -0.80
CA ASP A 411 23.39 15.88 -1.28
C ASP A 411 21.97 16.03 -0.69
N ASN A 412 20.96 16.14 -1.57
CA ASN A 412 19.54 16.20 -1.22
C ASN A 412 18.91 14.81 -1.10
N GLY A 413 19.72 13.78 -0.90
CA GLY A 413 19.31 12.38 -0.86
C GLY A 413 20.18 11.49 -1.74
N TRP A 414 19.64 10.35 -2.15
CA TRP A 414 20.33 9.31 -2.89
C TRP A 414 19.40 8.62 -3.89
N TYR A 415 19.97 7.89 -4.84
CA TYR A 415 19.24 7.01 -5.74
C TYR A 415 20.06 5.77 -6.07
N MET A 416 19.38 4.70 -6.43
CA MET A 416 19.97 3.49 -7.01
C MET A 416 19.21 3.14 -8.29
N ASP A 417 19.91 3.17 -9.42
CA ASP A 417 19.34 2.66 -10.67
C ASP A 417 19.27 1.12 -10.59
N LEU A 418 18.11 0.53 -10.94
CA LEU A 418 17.83 -0.90 -10.86
C LEU A 418 18.44 -1.63 -12.07
N VAL A 419 19.77 -1.59 -12.15
CA VAL A 419 20.53 -2.18 -13.24
C VAL A 419 21.92 -2.58 -12.76
N TRP A 420 22.28 -3.84 -12.98
CA TRP A 420 23.68 -4.25 -12.94
C TRP A 420 24.33 -3.88 -14.28
N LYS A 421 25.07 -2.76 -14.27
CA LYS A 421 25.62 -2.10 -15.47
C LYS A 421 26.60 -3.02 -16.21
N THR A 422 26.59 -2.97 -17.54
CA THR A 422 27.54 -3.72 -18.39
C THR A 422 28.99 -3.35 -18.12
N GLY A 423 29.28 -2.09 -17.80
CA GLY A 423 30.60 -1.63 -17.38
C GLY A 423 31.08 -2.19 -16.04
N ARG A 424 30.21 -2.89 -15.29
CA ARG A 424 30.50 -3.62 -14.04
C ARG A 424 30.37 -5.14 -14.23
N GLY A 425 30.42 -5.63 -15.47
CA GLY A 425 30.25 -7.05 -15.80
C GLY A 425 28.81 -7.55 -15.81
N GLY A 426 27.82 -6.67 -15.60
CA GLY A 426 26.41 -7.04 -15.55
C GLY A 426 25.74 -7.17 -16.92
N PRO A 427 24.51 -7.73 -16.96
CA PRO A 427 23.74 -7.92 -18.18
C PRO A 427 23.09 -6.64 -18.73
N GLY A 428 23.13 -5.52 -18.01
CA GLY A 428 22.43 -4.29 -18.39
C GLY A 428 20.95 -4.31 -17.98
N ALA A 429 20.16 -3.44 -18.61
CA ALA A 429 18.77 -3.19 -18.20
C ALA A 429 17.86 -4.40 -18.47
N LYS A 430 17.19 -4.88 -17.42
CA LYS A 430 16.24 -6.01 -17.48
C LYS A 430 14.77 -5.61 -17.36
N GLY A 431 14.46 -4.31 -17.27
CA GLY A 431 13.09 -3.86 -16.96
C GLY A 431 12.67 -4.07 -15.50
N GLU A 432 13.66 -4.24 -14.61
CA GLU A 432 13.48 -4.26 -13.16
C GLU A 432 12.84 -2.95 -12.69
N ARG A 433 11.84 -3.05 -11.81
CA ARG A 433 11.03 -1.93 -11.35
C ARG A 433 10.52 -2.15 -9.92
N VAL A 434 10.05 -1.10 -9.26
CA VAL A 434 9.47 -1.19 -7.91
C VAL A 434 8.04 -0.67 -7.94
N ILE A 435 7.10 -1.51 -7.53
CA ILE A 435 5.65 -1.21 -7.55
C ILE A 435 5.00 -1.30 -6.17
N SER A 436 5.78 -1.69 -5.18
CA SER A 436 5.33 -1.99 -3.83
C SER A 436 5.89 -0.99 -2.82
N GLN A 437 5.16 -0.77 -1.73
CA GLN A 437 5.61 0.15 -0.68
C GLN A 437 6.86 -0.42 0.00
N ALA A 438 7.86 0.42 0.19
CA ALA A 438 9.04 0.07 0.99
C ALA A 438 8.70 0.02 2.49
N GLN A 439 9.40 -0.82 3.23
CA GLN A 439 9.31 -0.95 4.68
C GLN A 439 10.49 -0.28 5.34
N LEU A 440 10.20 0.55 6.35
CA LEU A 440 11.21 1.31 7.09
C LEU A 440 11.30 0.79 8.52
N GLY A 441 12.48 0.33 8.92
CA GLY A 441 12.75 -0.18 10.28
C GLY A 441 14.18 0.11 10.71
N GLY A 442 14.37 0.63 11.92
CA GLY A 442 15.70 1.05 12.38
C GLY A 442 16.31 2.11 11.45
N ASN A 443 17.56 1.89 11.05
CA ASN A 443 18.26 2.70 10.03
C ASN A 443 18.10 2.13 8.60
N ARG A 444 17.14 1.25 8.34
CA ARG A 444 17.04 0.48 7.09
C ARG A 444 15.78 0.79 6.29
N VAL A 445 15.93 0.66 4.97
CA VAL A 445 14.83 0.56 4.01
C VAL A 445 14.87 -0.81 3.35
N THR A 446 13.76 -1.54 3.43
CA THR A 446 13.59 -2.84 2.80
C THR A 446 12.50 -2.74 1.73
N PHE A 447 12.75 -3.24 0.53
CA PHE A 447 11.79 -3.15 -0.57
C PHE A 447 11.95 -4.33 -1.52
N SER A 448 10.85 -4.72 -2.16
CA SER A 448 10.90 -5.69 -3.25
C SER A 448 10.92 -5.01 -4.62
N THR A 449 11.66 -5.59 -5.55
CA THR A 449 11.63 -5.24 -6.97
C THR A 449 10.92 -6.33 -7.75
N LEU A 450 10.49 -6.01 -8.97
CA LEU A 450 9.87 -6.93 -9.92
C LEU A 450 10.57 -6.80 -11.26
N ILE A 451 10.94 -7.94 -11.85
CA ILE A 451 11.32 -8.09 -13.25
C ILE A 451 10.22 -8.92 -13.90
N PRO A 452 9.24 -8.29 -14.59
CA PRO A 452 8.12 -9.04 -15.14
C PRO A 452 8.51 -10.09 -16.17
N SER A 453 7.62 -11.05 -16.38
CA SER A 453 7.67 -11.92 -17.55
C SER A 453 6.30 -11.94 -18.24
N ALA A 454 6.33 -11.95 -19.56
CA ALA A 454 5.14 -12.19 -20.38
C ALA A 454 4.82 -13.68 -20.51
N ASP A 455 5.76 -14.57 -20.14
CA ASP A 455 5.53 -16.01 -20.15
C ASP A 455 4.59 -16.38 -18.99
N PRO A 456 3.41 -16.99 -19.26
CA PRO A 456 2.50 -17.43 -18.22
C PRO A 456 3.11 -18.51 -17.29
N CYS A 457 4.17 -19.20 -17.72
CA CYS A 457 4.87 -20.20 -16.92
C CYS A 457 5.85 -19.58 -15.90
N ASP A 458 6.27 -18.34 -16.08
CA ASP A 458 7.25 -17.66 -15.21
C ASP A 458 6.61 -17.02 -13.97
N ALA A 459 5.39 -17.43 -13.63
CA ALA A 459 4.64 -16.89 -12.50
C ALA A 459 4.65 -15.35 -12.45
N GLY A 460 4.57 -14.65 -13.59
CA GLY A 460 4.56 -13.19 -13.64
C GLY A 460 5.92 -12.49 -13.45
N GLY A 461 7.03 -13.22 -13.32
CA GLY A 461 8.40 -12.68 -13.30
C GLY A 461 9.22 -13.08 -12.08
N THR A 462 10.36 -12.42 -11.90
CA THR A 462 11.28 -12.64 -10.75
C THR A 462 11.38 -11.39 -9.89
N SER A 463 11.82 -11.54 -8.64
CA SER A 463 11.88 -10.44 -7.67
C SER A 463 13.17 -10.43 -6.88
N TRP A 464 13.67 -9.24 -6.54
CA TRP A 464 14.69 -9.07 -5.52
C TRP A 464 14.09 -8.47 -4.26
N ILE A 465 14.52 -8.92 -3.10
CA ILE A 465 14.26 -8.28 -1.81
C ILE A 465 15.55 -7.58 -1.40
N MET A 466 15.50 -6.25 -1.36
CA MET A 466 16.64 -5.39 -1.06
C MET A 466 16.53 -4.88 0.38
N SER A 467 17.67 -4.72 1.07
CA SER A 467 17.74 -3.95 2.32
C SER A 467 18.98 -3.06 2.32
N LEU A 468 18.75 -1.74 2.41
CA LEU A 468 19.78 -0.71 2.32
C LEU A 468 19.74 0.19 3.55
N ASP A 469 20.81 0.93 3.78
CA ASP A 469 20.81 2.02 4.76
C ASP A 469 19.86 3.13 4.29
N LEU A 470 18.89 3.50 5.13
CA LEU A 470 17.84 4.47 4.79
C LEU A 470 18.40 5.87 4.52
N ALA A 471 19.43 6.28 5.26
CA ALA A 471 19.95 7.64 5.17
C ALA A 471 20.81 7.86 3.91
N THR A 472 21.46 6.80 3.42
CA THR A 472 22.49 6.90 2.37
C THR A 472 22.18 6.08 1.11
N GLY A 473 21.28 5.10 1.21
CA GLY A 473 20.97 4.14 0.14
C GLY A 473 22.05 3.10 -0.08
N SER A 474 23.14 3.12 0.68
CA SER A 474 24.23 2.17 0.50
C SER A 474 23.88 0.79 1.06
N ARG A 475 24.75 -0.19 0.77
CA ARG A 475 24.78 -1.41 1.57
C ARG A 475 24.94 -1.11 3.07
N LEU A 476 24.47 -2.03 3.89
CA LEU A 476 24.68 -2.03 5.33
C LEU A 476 26.13 -2.44 5.65
N ALA A 477 26.58 -2.10 6.86
CA ALA A 477 27.89 -2.49 7.37
C ALA A 477 27.96 -3.96 7.82
N TYR A 478 26.82 -4.65 7.83
CA TYR A 478 26.64 -6.03 8.27
C TYR A 478 25.69 -6.75 7.31
N SER A 479 25.71 -8.08 7.28
CA SER A 479 24.74 -8.85 6.50
C SER A 479 23.39 -8.84 7.19
N TYR A 480 22.33 -8.47 6.46
CA TYR A 480 20.96 -8.53 6.99
C TYR A 480 20.27 -9.85 6.67
N PHE A 481 20.67 -10.51 5.58
CA PHE A 481 20.09 -11.73 5.08
C PHE A 481 21.03 -12.91 5.33
N ASP A 482 20.47 -14.04 5.74
CA ASP A 482 21.09 -15.34 5.58
C ASP A 482 20.93 -15.73 4.10
N TYR A 483 21.93 -15.44 3.26
CA TYR A 483 21.80 -15.72 1.82
C TYR A 483 22.21 -17.16 1.49
N ASN A 484 23.10 -17.74 2.31
CA ASN A 484 23.64 -19.07 2.05
C ASN A 484 22.71 -20.20 2.59
N GLY A 485 21.76 -19.85 3.45
CA GLY A 485 20.72 -20.74 3.97
C GLY A 485 21.17 -21.61 5.14
N ASP A 486 22.30 -21.30 5.79
CA ASP A 486 22.87 -22.14 6.84
C ASP A 486 22.26 -21.93 8.24
N GLY A 487 21.32 -20.99 8.36
CA GLY A 487 20.63 -20.62 9.59
C GLY A 487 21.44 -19.69 10.50
N LYS A 488 22.53 -19.11 9.99
CA LYS A 488 23.37 -18.11 10.66
C LYS A 488 23.58 -16.93 9.73
N ILE A 489 23.72 -15.75 10.33
CA ILE A 489 24.04 -14.54 9.58
C ILE A 489 25.42 -14.07 10.00
N ASP A 490 26.43 -14.37 9.18
CA ASP A 490 27.84 -14.08 9.47
C ASP A 490 28.65 -13.66 8.22
N GLU A 491 29.99 -13.71 8.30
CA GLU A 491 30.86 -13.31 7.17
C GLU A 491 30.79 -14.28 5.98
N SER A 492 30.22 -15.47 6.17
CA SER A 492 29.93 -16.43 5.11
C SER A 492 28.81 -15.95 4.19
N ASP A 493 28.02 -14.95 4.64
CA ASP A 493 27.00 -14.27 3.84
C ASP A 493 27.57 -13.12 2.98
N TYR A 494 28.89 -12.95 2.94
CA TYR A 494 29.50 -11.85 2.19
C TYR A 494 29.78 -12.26 0.74
N ILE A 495 29.53 -11.32 -0.16
CA ILE A 495 29.84 -11.46 -1.59
C ILE A 495 31.26 -10.94 -1.83
N GLU A 496 32.11 -11.77 -2.45
CA GLU A 496 33.43 -11.38 -2.90
C GLU A 496 33.35 -10.63 -4.24
N LEU A 497 33.85 -9.38 -4.26
CA LEU A 497 33.94 -8.52 -5.44
C LEU A 497 35.15 -8.89 -6.31
N GLU A 498 35.26 -8.30 -7.50
CA GLU A 498 36.36 -8.59 -8.44
C GLU A 498 37.75 -8.22 -7.90
N ASP A 499 37.83 -7.25 -6.99
CA ASP A 499 39.07 -6.84 -6.33
C ASP A 499 39.44 -7.70 -5.11
N GLY A 500 38.68 -8.76 -4.84
CA GLY A 500 38.83 -9.65 -3.69
C GLY A 500 38.21 -9.13 -2.39
N THR A 501 37.61 -7.94 -2.40
CA THR A 501 36.93 -7.40 -1.22
C THR A 501 35.64 -8.17 -0.95
N LYS A 502 35.47 -8.67 0.27
CA LYS A 502 34.21 -9.25 0.74
C LYS A 502 33.31 -8.15 1.29
N VAL A 503 32.06 -8.13 0.84
CA VAL A 503 31.07 -7.12 1.25
C VAL A 503 29.75 -7.78 1.65
N PRO A 504 29.02 -7.23 2.64
CA PRO A 504 27.70 -7.73 3.00
C PRO A 504 26.72 -7.79 1.82
N VAL A 505 25.93 -8.85 1.75
CA VAL A 505 24.81 -8.96 0.82
C VAL A 505 23.78 -7.86 1.11
N SER A 506 23.29 -7.21 0.06
CA SER A 506 22.35 -6.07 0.12
C SER A 506 20.98 -6.42 -0.44
N GLY A 507 20.86 -7.54 -1.15
CA GLY A 507 19.59 -8.08 -1.59
C GLY A 507 19.68 -9.55 -1.94
N VAL A 508 18.53 -10.22 -1.83
CA VAL A 508 18.37 -11.65 -2.09
C VAL A 508 17.23 -11.89 -3.06
N ALA A 509 17.34 -12.94 -3.87
CA ALA A 509 16.27 -13.41 -4.74
C ALA A 509 16.19 -14.93 -4.66
N ASP A 510 15.02 -15.46 -4.36
CA ASP A 510 14.76 -16.90 -4.41
C ASP A 510 14.51 -17.32 -5.86
N PRO A 511 15.35 -18.19 -6.45
CA PRO A 511 15.21 -18.61 -7.84
C PRO A 511 13.97 -19.47 -8.10
N ASN A 512 13.32 -20.00 -7.05
CA ASN A 512 12.12 -20.83 -7.17
C ASN A 512 10.84 -20.03 -6.99
N GLU A 513 10.93 -18.76 -6.58
CA GLU A 513 9.80 -17.89 -6.32
C GLU A 513 9.58 -16.89 -7.47
N GLY A 514 8.33 -16.48 -7.65
CA GLY A 514 7.93 -15.57 -8.73
C GLY A 514 7.95 -14.09 -8.35
N ALA A 515 6.95 -13.36 -8.82
CA ALA A 515 6.68 -11.98 -8.45
C ALA A 515 6.31 -11.86 -6.96
N VAL A 516 6.98 -10.96 -6.24
CA VAL A 516 6.79 -10.68 -4.82
C VAL A 516 6.19 -9.28 -4.64
N LYS A 517 4.95 -9.21 -4.17
CA LYS A 517 4.25 -7.94 -3.92
C LYS A 517 4.79 -7.18 -2.72
N GLY A 518 5.52 -7.82 -1.81
CA GLY A 518 6.11 -7.15 -0.66
C GLY A 518 6.42 -8.13 0.45
N THR A 519 7.02 -7.61 1.50
CA THR A 519 7.49 -8.41 2.64
C THR A 519 6.74 -8.04 3.92
N ILE A 520 6.84 -8.86 4.95
CA ILE A 520 6.43 -8.53 6.31
C ILE A 520 7.49 -9.04 7.28
N GLY A 521 7.92 -8.19 8.22
CA GLY A 521 8.78 -8.60 9.31
C GLY A 521 7.97 -9.36 10.37
N LEU A 522 8.38 -10.59 10.68
CA LEU A 522 7.84 -11.38 11.78
C LEU A 522 8.93 -11.59 12.83
N ASN A 523 8.52 -11.61 14.09
CA ASN A 523 9.38 -11.93 15.22
C ASN A 523 8.83 -13.17 15.91
N ASP A 524 9.63 -14.24 15.95
CA ASP A 524 9.33 -15.41 16.73
C ASP A 524 9.72 -15.17 18.18
N GLN A 525 8.71 -14.93 19.03
CA GLN A 525 8.89 -14.66 20.44
C GLN A 525 9.53 -15.82 21.21
N SER A 526 9.46 -17.05 20.70
CA SER A 526 9.98 -18.24 21.38
C SER A 526 11.48 -18.42 21.15
N THR A 527 11.95 -18.17 19.93
CA THR A 527 13.36 -18.33 19.54
C THR A 527 14.13 -17.01 19.54
N GLY A 528 13.44 -15.87 19.52
CA GLY A 528 14.02 -14.55 19.31
C GLY A 528 14.41 -14.26 17.86
N LYS A 529 14.22 -15.22 16.95
CA LYS A 529 14.55 -15.08 15.53
C LYS A 529 13.61 -14.11 14.84
N ARG A 530 14.16 -13.39 13.86
CA ARG A 530 13.38 -12.51 13.00
C ARG A 530 13.33 -13.09 11.60
N TYR A 531 12.17 -12.93 10.97
CA TYR A 531 11.93 -13.40 9.62
C TYR A 531 11.40 -12.27 8.77
N LEU A 532 11.79 -12.26 7.51
CA LEU A 532 11.15 -11.48 6.46
C LEU A 532 10.35 -12.43 5.59
N CYS A 533 9.03 -12.38 5.75
CA CYS A 533 8.12 -13.28 5.05
C CYS A 533 7.44 -12.58 3.88
N TYR A 534 7.14 -13.33 2.84
CA TYR A 534 6.44 -12.85 1.66
C TYR A 534 5.63 -13.98 1.01
N ALA A 535 4.64 -13.57 0.22
CA ALA A 535 3.97 -14.47 -0.71
C ALA A 535 4.49 -14.17 -2.12
N SER A 536 4.73 -15.22 -2.91
CA SER A 536 5.04 -15.10 -4.33
C SER A 536 3.95 -15.73 -5.19
N SER A 537 3.91 -15.36 -6.45
CA SER A 537 3.06 -15.97 -7.46
C SER A 537 3.41 -17.42 -7.84
N ALA A 538 4.60 -17.92 -7.48
CA ALA A 538 5.02 -19.30 -7.74
C ALA A 538 4.78 -20.24 -6.55
N SER A 539 4.53 -19.68 -5.35
CA SER A 539 4.38 -20.46 -4.12
C SER A 539 3.30 -21.54 -4.25
N SER A 540 3.69 -22.79 -3.94
CA SER A 540 2.87 -23.97 -4.20
C SER A 540 1.48 -23.87 -3.57
N THR A 541 0.45 -24.03 -4.40
CA THR A 541 -0.94 -24.17 -3.93
C THR A 541 -1.15 -25.58 -3.40
N GLY A 542 -0.94 -25.79 -2.10
CA GLY A 542 -1.47 -26.97 -1.44
C GLY A 542 -2.99 -26.90 -1.33
N SER A 543 -3.64 -27.98 -0.88
CA SER A 543 -5.09 -27.97 -0.56
C SER A 543 -5.48 -26.96 0.53
N GLU A 544 -4.49 -26.37 1.22
CA GLU A 544 -4.64 -25.38 2.29
C GLU A 544 -4.30 -23.94 1.86
N GLY A 545 -3.93 -23.72 0.58
CA GLY A 545 -3.61 -22.39 0.04
C GLY A 545 -2.11 -22.16 -0.19
N VAL A 546 -1.74 -20.89 -0.32
CA VAL A 546 -0.35 -20.41 -0.50
C VAL A 546 0.36 -20.38 0.85
N THR A 547 1.46 -21.13 0.99
CA THR A 547 2.35 -21.03 2.15
C THR A 547 3.31 -19.86 1.95
N PRO A 548 3.36 -18.86 2.85
CA PRO A 548 4.33 -17.77 2.75
C PRO A 548 5.75 -18.31 2.91
N VAL A 549 6.68 -17.76 2.13
CA VAL A 549 8.12 -18.00 2.26
C VAL A 549 8.67 -17.03 3.30
N CYS A 550 9.55 -17.50 4.18
CA CYS A 550 10.16 -16.69 5.23
C CYS A 550 11.68 -16.85 5.18
N ILE A 551 12.38 -15.74 5.02
CA ILE A 551 13.84 -15.68 5.08
C ILE A 551 14.25 -15.24 6.49
N GLU A 552 15.17 -15.96 7.13
CA GLU A 552 15.74 -15.52 8.40
C GLU A 552 16.56 -14.24 8.19
N VAL A 553 16.37 -13.28 9.09
CA VAL A 553 17.03 -11.99 9.02
C VAL A 553 17.59 -11.60 10.38
N MET A 554 18.60 -10.73 10.38
CA MET A 554 19.31 -10.35 11.60
C MET A 554 18.35 -9.84 12.70
N GLY A 555 18.42 -10.50 13.86
CA GLY A 555 17.57 -10.24 15.03
C GLY A 555 18.09 -9.13 15.95
N ASP A 556 19.41 -8.99 16.03
CA ASP A 556 20.09 -8.23 17.09
C ASP A 556 20.63 -6.90 16.59
N ASN A 557 19.77 -5.89 16.68
CA ASN A 557 20.17 -4.56 17.11
C ASN A 557 18.96 -3.94 17.81
N ASN A 558 19.20 -3.01 18.74
CA ASN A 558 18.19 -2.20 19.45
C ASN A 558 17.36 -1.30 18.51
N ASP A 559 16.94 -1.80 17.36
CA ASP A 559 15.99 -1.17 16.46
C ASP A 559 14.63 -1.23 17.15
N SER A 560 14.27 -0.10 17.75
CA SER A 560 12.91 0.20 18.16
C SER A 560 11.94 -0.24 17.05
N ASN A 561 11.06 -1.19 17.40
CA ASN A 561 10.05 -1.80 16.53
C ASN A 561 9.22 -0.75 15.78
N ARG A 562 9.64 -0.43 14.55
CA ARG A 562 8.86 0.40 13.62
C ARG A 562 8.51 -0.48 12.43
N LEU A 563 7.31 -1.05 12.41
CA LEU A 563 6.77 -1.75 11.23
C LEU A 563 5.70 -0.92 10.50
N SER A 564 5.23 0.17 11.11
CA SER A 564 4.41 1.20 10.45
C SER A 564 4.31 2.48 11.31
N TRP A 565 3.78 3.56 10.72
CA TRP A 565 3.41 4.80 11.43
C TRP A 565 2.54 4.60 12.69
N HIS A 566 1.88 3.45 12.86
CA HIS A 566 0.98 3.21 14.01
C HIS A 566 1.65 2.61 15.26
N GLU A 567 2.91 2.20 15.22
CA GLU A 567 3.53 1.44 16.34
C GLU A 567 4.38 2.27 17.32
N VAL A 568 4.17 3.59 17.38
CA VAL A 568 4.69 4.38 18.50
C VAL A 568 3.79 4.14 19.71
N ARG A 569 4.06 3.12 20.56
CA ARG A 569 3.68 3.21 21.99
C ARG A 569 4.09 2.14 23.01
N ASN A 570 4.73 1.02 22.67
CA ASN A 570 4.87 -0.04 23.69
C ASN A 570 6.19 -0.12 24.47
N ASN A 571 7.20 0.73 24.23
CA ASN A 571 8.46 0.68 25.00
C ASN A 571 8.97 2.08 25.41
N LEU A 572 8.17 2.81 26.17
CA LEU A 572 8.67 3.79 27.15
C LEU A 572 7.91 3.62 28.46
#